data_AF-A0A6J0SSG0-F1
#
_entry.id   AF-A0A6J0SSG0-F1
#
_cell.length_a   1.000
_cell.length_b   1.000
_cell.length_c   1.000
_cell.angle_alpha   90.00
_cell.angle_beta   90.00
_cell.angle_gamma   90.00
#
_symmetry.space_group_name_H-M   'P 1'
#
loop_
_entity.id
_entity.type
_entity.pdbx_description
1 polymer ?
#
loop_
_entity_poly.entity_id
_entity_poly.type
_entity_poly.pdbx_seq_one_letter_code
_entity_poly.pdbx_strand_id
1 'polypeptide(L)'
;MQPGVSAQLAWLCTLTLSLAICPAWLQKPPKRKPANGGKMPACCEELRVQVANLSARIEELSRKQESELGGTLMQVIELEGSVKRMELRLNDVEGKYSEMNNQLGIVQLQAAQTVTQTSADAVYDCSSLYQRNYRTSGVYRLLPDEFLGTPELQVYCDMETDRGGWTVIQRRKVGLISFSRDWKQYKQGFGSIQGDFWLGNEHIHRLTMRPTTLRVELEDWNGNIRYAQYNHFMLANELNSYRLFLSNYSGNVPHNSLRYHNNTAFSTKDKDNDKCVDHCALLRKGGYWYNCCTDSNLNGVYYRNGEHNKSTDGITWYGWHGKTYSLKRVEMKIRPSDFKAQADTNQVE
;
A
#
# COMPACT_ATOMS: atom_id res chain seq x y z
N MET A 1 27.05 -11.95 35.31
CA MET A 1 27.35 -13.03 34.34
C MET A 1 27.38 -12.43 32.94
N GLN A 2 28.57 -12.16 32.42
CA GLN A 2 28.87 -12.22 30.97
C GLN A 2 29.22 -13.69 30.63
N PRO A 3 29.57 -14.10 29.38
CA PRO A 3 29.51 -13.46 28.04
C PRO A 3 28.76 -14.40 27.04
N GLY A 4 28.64 -14.23 25.72
CA GLY A 4 29.14 -13.32 24.69
C GLY A 4 29.04 -14.03 23.32
N VAL A 5 28.91 -13.29 22.22
CA VAL A 5 29.30 -13.65 20.82
C VAL A 5 29.46 -12.29 20.11
N SER A 6 30.64 -11.71 19.87
CA SER A 6 31.74 -12.05 18.94
C SER A 6 31.33 -12.15 17.47
N ALA A 7 31.58 -11.10 16.67
CA ALA A 7 32.54 -11.10 15.55
C ALA A 7 32.27 -10.02 14.47
N GLN A 8 33.31 -9.20 14.21
CA GLN A 8 33.76 -8.68 12.89
C GLN A 8 32.83 -7.66 12.20
N LEU A 9 33.02 -6.33 12.25
CA LEU A 9 34.16 -5.42 11.97
C LEU A 9 34.72 -5.48 10.53
N ALA A 10 34.72 -4.28 9.92
CA ALA A 10 35.45 -3.79 8.74
C ALA A 10 34.82 -4.04 7.35
N TRP A 11 34.41 -2.97 6.66
CA TRP A 11 35.16 -2.35 5.53
C TRP A 11 34.44 -1.09 4.99
N LEU A 12 35.16 0.06 5.01
CA LEU A 12 35.15 1.24 4.10
C LEU A 12 33.87 2.13 4.00
N CYS A 13 33.92 3.47 4.00
CA CYS A 13 34.97 4.43 3.69
C CYS A 13 34.72 5.76 4.45
N THR A 14 35.67 6.16 5.29
CA THR A 14 35.78 7.51 5.87
C THR A 14 36.77 8.32 5.04
N LEU A 15 36.35 9.45 4.49
CA LEU A 15 37.22 10.44 3.86
C LEU A 15 36.80 11.83 4.35
N THR A 16 37.26 12.19 5.54
CA THR A 16 37.25 13.57 6.02
C THR A 16 38.68 14.03 6.23
N LEU A 17 39.07 14.96 5.36
CA LEU A 17 40.25 15.81 5.39
C LEU A 17 40.53 16.34 6.81
N SER A 18 41.67 15.93 7.37
CA SER A 18 42.36 16.71 8.40
C SER A 18 43.53 17.44 7.74
N LEU A 19 43.43 18.77 7.60
CA LEU A 19 44.56 19.63 7.32
C LEU A 19 45.57 19.51 8.46
N ALA A 20 46.58 18.66 8.25
CA ALA A 20 47.80 18.66 9.05
C ALA A 20 48.74 19.75 8.50
N ILE A 21 48.82 20.83 9.26
CA ILE A 21 49.91 21.79 9.20
C ILE A 21 51.19 21.01 9.49
N CYS A 22 51.98 20.72 8.46
CA CYS A 22 53.33 20.20 8.63
C CYS A 22 54.25 21.38 8.97
N PRO A 23 54.86 21.45 10.18
CA PRO A 23 55.90 22.40 10.46
C PRO A 23 57.14 22.02 9.65
N ALA A 24 57.49 22.87 8.68
CA ALA A 24 58.79 22.84 8.03
C ALA A 24 59.87 23.12 9.09
N TRP A 25 60.49 22.05 9.60
CA TRP A 25 61.74 22.16 10.33
C TRP A 25 62.80 22.74 9.38
N LEU A 26 63.26 23.95 9.70
CA LEU A 26 64.44 24.58 9.09
C LEU A 26 65.63 23.63 9.17
N GLN A 27 65.94 22.93 8.08
CA GLN A 27 67.28 22.42 7.84
C GLN A 27 68.15 23.61 7.41
N LYS A 28 69.15 23.95 8.23
CA LYS A 28 70.16 24.97 7.89
C LYS A 28 70.83 24.60 6.56
N PRO A 29 70.98 25.53 5.60
CA PRO A 29 71.68 25.25 4.36
C PRO A 29 73.20 25.11 4.62
N PRO A 30 73.92 24.22 3.91
CA PRO A 30 75.36 24.22 3.92
C PRO A 30 75.89 25.41 3.11
N LYS A 31 76.89 26.12 3.66
CA LYS A 31 77.51 27.29 3.02
C LYS A 31 78.25 26.90 1.73
N ARG A 32 77.85 27.44 0.58
CA ARG A 32 78.71 27.58 -0.61
C ARG A 32 78.55 28.97 -1.26
N LYS A 33 79.71 29.52 -1.65
CA LYS A 33 79.98 30.88 -2.16
C LYS A 33 79.42 31.10 -3.58
N PRO A 34 79.19 32.36 -4.02
CA PRO A 34 78.57 32.62 -5.32
C PRO A 34 79.59 32.48 -6.47
N ALA A 35 79.14 31.95 -7.60
CA ALA A 35 79.82 32.03 -8.88
C ALA A 35 78.84 32.57 -9.94
N ASN A 36 79.36 33.47 -10.76
CA ASN A 36 78.65 34.39 -11.67
C ASN A 36 78.09 33.70 -12.92
N GLY A 37 77.12 34.37 -13.53
CA GLY A 37 76.24 33.86 -14.58
C GLY A 37 76.87 33.54 -15.95
N GLY A 38 76.16 32.66 -16.68
CA GLY A 38 76.26 32.43 -18.12
C GLY A 38 74.88 32.12 -18.69
N LYS A 39 74.50 32.74 -19.81
CA LYS A 39 73.13 32.73 -20.41
C LYS A 39 72.77 31.40 -21.10
N MET A 40 71.49 31.02 -21.01
CA MET A 40 70.86 29.77 -21.50
C MET A 40 70.17 29.95 -22.89
N PRO A 41 70.05 28.93 -23.76
CA PRO A 41 69.62 29.08 -25.17
C PRO A 41 68.09 29.15 -25.42
N ALA A 42 67.70 29.68 -26.59
CA ALA A 42 66.34 30.11 -26.99
C ALA A 42 65.20 29.07 -26.88
N CYS A 43 65.48 27.76 -26.96
CA CYS A 43 64.48 26.70 -26.79
C CYS A 43 63.89 26.66 -25.36
N CYS A 44 64.69 27.04 -24.35
CA CYS A 44 64.20 27.16 -22.98
C CYS A 44 63.22 28.34 -22.81
N GLU A 45 63.29 29.36 -23.66
CA GLU A 45 62.46 30.55 -23.52
C GLU A 45 61.04 30.33 -24.01
N GLU A 46 60.86 29.58 -25.10
CA GLU A 46 59.53 29.18 -25.58
C GLU A 46 58.84 28.20 -24.62
N LEU A 47 59.59 27.24 -24.07
CA LEU A 47 59.07 26.35 -23.03
C LEU A 47 58.68 27.12 -21.76
N ARG A 48 59.46 28.15 -21.38
CA ARG A 48 59.14 29.05 -20.26
C ARG A 48 57.83 29.81 -20.46
N VAL A 49 57.61 30.33 -21.68
CA VAL A 49 56.36 31.04 -22.02
C VAL A 49 55.17 30.08 -21.96
N GLN A 50 55.31 28.85 -22.46
CA GLN A 50 54.25 27.84 -22.38
C GLN A 50 53.94 27.46 -20.93
N VAL A 51 54.97 27.23 -20.12
CA VAL A 51 54.81 26.94 -18.68
C VAL A 51 54.14 28.10 -17.95
N ALA A 52 54.49 29.35 -18.25
CA ALA A 52 53.87 30.53 -17.66
C ALA A 52 52.40 30.71 -18.06
N ASN A 53 52.04 30.37 -19.30
CA ASN A 53 50.64 30.41 -19.77
C ASN A 53 49.79 29.30 -19.13
N LEU A 54 50.36 28.10 -19.00
CA LEU A 54 49.72 26.98 -18.29
C LEU A 54 49.54 27.29 -16.81
N SER A 55 50.54 27.88 -16.13
CA SER A 55 50.41 28.27 -14.73
C SER A 55 49.33 29.33 -14.52
N ALA A 56 49.25 30.33 -15.40
CA ALA A 56 48.20 31.35 -15.35
C ALA A 56 46.79 30.75 -15.56
N ARG A 57 46.65 29.76 -16.45
CA ARG A 57 45.37 29.04 -16.64
C ARG A 57 44.98 28.18 -15.44
N ILE A 58 45.95 27.55 -14.79
CA ILE A 58 45.73 26.76 -13.58
C ILE A 58 45.25 27.67 -12.45
N GLU A 59 45.86 28.83 -12.26
CA GLU A 59 45.44 29.81 -11.24
C GLU A 59 44.01 30.31 -11.49
N GLU A 60 43.66 30.62 -12.75
CA GLU A 60 42.30 31.05 -13.10
C GLU A 60 41.26 29.94 -12.88
N LEU A 61 41.59 28.69 -13.22
CA LEU A 61 40.72 27.54 -12.94
C LEU A 61 40.57 27.29 -11.44
N SER A 62 41.65 27.41 -10.66
CA SER A 62 41.62 27.29 -9.20
C SER A 62 40.69 28.34 -8.58
N ARG A 63 40.79 29.59 -9.02
CA ARG A 63 39.94 30.68 -8.54
C ARG A 63 38.47 30.49 -8.92
N LYS A 64 38.18 29.97 -10.11
CA LYS A 64 36.81 29.60 -10.52
C LYS A 64 36.26 28.47 -9.67
N GLN A 65 37.07 27.44 -9.40
CA GLN A 65 36.68 26.32 -8.55
C GLN A 65 36.37 26.78 -7.12
N GLU A 66 37.16 27.69 -6.54
CA GLU A 66 36.89 28.25 -5.22
C GLU A 66 35.58 29.06 -5.17
N SER A 67 35.29 29.83 -6.23
CA SER A 67 34.05 30.59 -6.36
C SER A 67 32.82 29.67 -6.47
N GLU A 68 32.89 28.63 -7.32
CA GLU A 68 31.79 27.66 -7.47
C GLU A 68 31.60 26.82 -6.21
N LEU A 69 32.69 26.43 -5.54
CA LEU A 69 32.65 25.71 -4.27
C LEU A 69 32.02 26.57 -3.17
N GLY A 70 32.35 27.86 -3.11
CA GLY A 70 31.74 28.82 -2.18
C GLY A 70 30.23 28.99 -2.41
N GLY A 71 29.80 29.09 -3.67
CA GLY A 71 28.38 29.16 -4.02
C GLY A 71 27.62 27.90 -3.64
N THR A 72 28.20 26.73 -3.93
CA THR A 72 27.63 25.42 -3.58
C THR A 72 27.53 25.26 -2.06
N LEU A 73 28.55 25.68 -1.31
CA LEU A 73 28.55 25.62 0.16
C LEU A 73 27.42 26.45 0.76
N MET A 74 27.17 27.65 0.24
CA MET A 74 26.05 28.49 0.72
C MET A 74 24.69 27.85 0.46
N GLN A 75 24.49 27.20 -0.69
CA GLN A 75 23.27 26.45 -0.99
C GLN A 75 23.08 25.26 -0.04
N VAL A 76 24.16 24.53 0.28
CA VAL A 76 24.13 23.41 1.23
C VAL A 76 23.71 23.89 2.61
N ILE A 77 24.27 25.00 3.11
CA ILE A 77 23.89 25.57 4.42
C ILE A 77 22.40 25.98 4.45
N GLU A 78 21.88 26.57 3.37
CA GLU A 78 20.46 26.94 3.27
C GLU A 78 19.54 25.70 3.25
N LEU A 79 19.94 24.66 2.53
CA LEU A 79 19.24 23.39 2.48
C LEU A 79 19.25 22.69 3.84
N GLU A 80 20.38 22.65 4.54
CA GLU A 80 20.49 22.10 5.90
C GLU A 80 19.56 22.83 6.88
N GLY A 81 19.50 24.17 6.79
CA GLY A 81 18.54 24.96 7.56
C GLY A 81 17.08 24.62 7.25
N SER A 82 16.79 24.31 5.98
CA SER A 82 15.45 23.90 5.54
C SER A 82 15.08 22.49 6.00
N VAL A 83 16.03 21.54 5.96
CA VAL A 83 15.86 20.18 6.49
C VAL A 83 15.57 20.22 7.99
N LYS A 84 16.33 20.99 8.77
CA LYS A 84 16.12 21.12 10.21
C LYS A 84 14.76 21.71 10.55
N ARG A 85 14.28 22.69 9.78
CA ARG A 85 12.90 23.21 9.91
C ARG A 85 11.86 22.15 9.59
N MET A 86 12.11 21.31 8.59
CA MET A 86 11.20 20.23 8.20
C MET A 86 11.13 19.14 9.27
N GLU A 87 12.26 18.75 9.87
CA GLU A 87 12.32 17.80 10.99
C GLU A 87 11.51 18.28 12.20
N LEU A 88 11.63 19.57 12.56
CA LEU A 88 10.84 20.14 13.66
C LEU A 88 9.34 20.07 13.38
N ARG A 89 8.91 20.32 12.13
CA ARG A 89 7.51 20.18 11.73
C ARG A 89 7.07 18.72 11.74
N LEU A 90 7.93 17.79 11.35
CA LEU A 90 7.65 16.36 11.38
C LEU A 90 7.41 15.90 12.82
N ASN A 91 8.27 16.30 13.75
CA ASN A 91 8.13 15.98 15.18
C ASN A 91 6.87 16.57 15.81
N ASP A 92 6.48 17.80 15.43
CA ASP A 92 5.20 18.40 15.88
C ASP A 92 3.99 17.62 15.34
N VAL A 93 4.03 17.19 14.07
CA VAL A 93 2.98 16.36 13.47
C VAL A 93 2.92 14.98 14.11
N GLU A 94 4.06 14.33 14.37
CA GLU A 94 4.13 13.06 15.07
C GLU A 94 3.62 13.17 16.52
N GLY A 95 3.94 14.27 17.22
CA GLY A 95 3.42 14.57 18.55
C GLY A 95 1.89 14.68 18.54
N LYS A 96 1.34 15.48 17.61
CA LYS A 96 -0.11 15.62 17.43
C LYS A 96 -0.79 14.32 17.01
N TYR A 97 -0.14 13.52 16.17
CA TYR A 97 -0.64 12.20 15.77
C TYR A 97 -0.65 11.22 16.95
N SER A 98 0.41 11.20 17.77
CA SER A 98 0.49 10.39 18.98
C SER A 98 -0.59 10.79 19.99
N GLU A 99 -0.81 12.10 20.17
CA GLU A 99 -1.87 12.62 21.03
C GLU A 99 -3.26 12.25 20.51
N MET A 100 -3.52 12.39 19.22
CA MET A 100 -4.76 11.97 18.58
C MET A 100 -4.98 10.45 18.70
N ASN A 101 -3.93 9.65 18.56
CA ASN A 101 -4.01 8.19 18.68
C ASN A 101 -4.22 7.73 20.14
N ASN A 102 -3.65 8.45 21.11
CA ASN A 102 -3.90 8.23 22.54
C ASN A 102 -5.32 8.64 22.92
N GLN A 103 -5.83 9.75 22.37
CA GLN A 103 -7.24 10.12 22.52
C GLN A 103 -8.15 9.08 21.88
N LEU A 104 -7.83 8.55 20.71
CA LEU A 104 -8.57 7.46 20.07
C LEU A 104 -8.58 6.21 20.97
N GLY A 105 -7.47 5.87 21.61
CA GLY A 105 -7.39 4.74 22.56
C GLY A 105 -8.25 4.95 23.82
N ILE A 106 -8.27 6.17 24.38
CA ILE A 106 -9.11 6.52 25.53
C ILE A 106 -10.59 6.54 25.13
N VAL A 107 -10.93 7.10 23.96
CA VAL A 107 -12.28 7.07 23.40
C VAL A 107 -12.72 5.64 23.10
N GLN A 108 -11.83 4.76 22.62
CA GLN A 108 -12.11 3.32 22.44
C GLN A 108 -12.31 2.57 23.76
N LEU A 109 -11.58 2.92 24.82
CA LEU A 109 -11.76 2.34 26.15
C LEU A 109 -13.05 2.82 26.81
N GLN A 110 -13.39 4.11 26.66
CA GLN A 110 -14.67 4.67 27.10
C GLN A 110 -15.85 4.15 26.25
N ALA A 111 -15.64 3.93 24.96
CA ALA A 111 -16.55 3.22 24.08
C ALA A 111 -16.82 1.81 24.59
N ALA A 112 -15.78 1.03 24.89
CA ALA A 112 -15.93 -0.34 25.39
C ALA A 112 -16.75 -0.42 26.69
N GLN A 113 -16.68 0.61 27.56
CA GLN A 113 -17.49 0.72 28.78
C GLN A 113 -18.94 1.15 28.49
N THR A 114 -19.15 2.10 27.58
CA THR A 114 -20.49 2.61 27.20
C THR A 114 -21.26 1.63 26.30
N VAL A 115 -20.55 0.81 25.51
CA VAL A 115 -21.06 -0.26 24.64
C VAL A 115 -21.86 -1.30 25.43
N THR A 116 -21.63 -1.47 26.73
CA THR A 116 -22.44 -2.38 27.56
C THR A 116 -23.90 -1.95 27.71
N GLN A 117 -24.24 -0.68 27.45
CA GLN A 117 -25.63 -0.17 27.53
C GLN A 117 -26.30 0.12 26.17
N THR A 118 -25.55 0.29 25.08
CA THR A 118 -26.10 0.57 23.72
C THR A 118 -25.90 -0.54 22.68
N SER A 119 -25.15 -1.61 22.99
CA SER A 119 -24.81 -2.69 22.04
C SER A 119 -25.99 -3.54 21.54
N ALA A 120 -27.15 -3.49 22.19
CA ALA A 120 -28.32 -4.23 21.71
C ALA A 120 -28.96 -3.60 20.46
N ASP A 121 -28.73 -2.29 20.22
CA ASP A 121 -29.50 -1.52 19.24
C ASP A 121 -28.72 -0.90 18.07
N ALA A 122 -27.43 -1.15 17.94
CA ALA A 122 -26.65 -0.62 16.81
C ALA A 122 -26.65 -1.59 15.61
N VAL A 123 -27.16 -1.13 14.46
CA VAL A 123 -27.20 -1.90 13.20
C VAL A 123 -25.93 -1.61 12.40
N TYR A 124 -24.92 -2.47 12.55
CA TYR A 124 -23.63 -2.26 11.89
C TYR A 124 -23.52 -2.87 10.49
N ASP A 125 -24.31 -3.91 10.23
CA ASP A 125 -24.26 -4.69 8.99
C ASP A 125 -25.54 -5.50 8.76
N CYS A 126 -25.58 -6.25 7.65
CA CYS A 126 -26.71 -7.10 7.31
C CYS A 126 -26.98 -8.23 8.31
N SER A 127 -25.97 -8.66 9.08
CA SER A 127 -26.17 -9.68 10.12
C SER A 127 -26.98 -9.14 11.29
N SER A 128 -26.77 -7.87 11.64
CA SER A 128 -27.51 -7.15 12.68
C SER A 128 -28.98 -6.95 12.26
N LEU A 129 -29.21 -6.63 10.98
CA LEU A 129 -30.56 -6.58 10.39
C LEU A 129 -31.23 -7.97 10.42
N TYR A 130 -30.51 -9.02 10.08
CA TYR A 130 -31.05 -10.38 10.10
C TYR A 130 -31.52 -10.81 11.49
N GLN A 131 -30.77 -10.45 12.55
CA GLN A 131 -31.15 -10.68 13.95
C GLN A 131 -32.42 -9.95 14.37
N ARG A 132 -32.77 -8.86 13.69
CA ARG A 132 -34.03 -8.10 13.86
C ARG A 132 -35.16 -8.58 12.96
N ASN A 133 -35.08 -9.80 12.45
CA ASN A 133 -36.07 -10.41 11.57
C ASN A 133 -36.25 -9.75 10.20
N TYR A 134 -35.28 -8.98 9.71
CA TYR A 134 -35.24 -8.59 8.30
C TYR A 134 -34.72 -9.77 7.47
N ARG A 135 -35.62 -10.54 6.86
CA ARG A 135 -35.32 -11.79 6.14
C ARG A 135 -35.36 -11.69 4.62
N THR A 136 -35.71 -10.54 4.06
CA THR A 136 -35.80 -10.36 2.60
C THR A 136 -34.49 -9.81 2.05
N SER A 137 -33.95 -10.44 1.00
CA SER A 137 -32.76 -9.92 0.30
C SER A 137 -33.07 -8.61 -0.40
N GLY A 138 -32.17 -7.63 -0.32
CA GLY A 138 -32.44 -6.31 -0.89
C GLY A 138 -31.44 -5.24 -0.50
N VAL A 139 -31.76 -4.01 -0.89
CA VAL A 139 -30.97 -2.83 -0.53
C VAL A 139 -31.44 -2.32 0.82
N TYR A 140 -30.50 -2.18 1.75
CA TYR A 140 -30.73 -1.64 3.08
C TYR A 140 -29.82 -0.43 3.32
N ARG A 141 -30.23 0.41 4.26
CA ARG A 141 -29.45 1.55 4.72
C ARG A 141 -28.98 1.28 6.13
N LEU A 142 -27.67 1.31 6.33
CA LEU A 142 -27.03 1.29 7.63
C LEU A 142 -26.89 2.74 8.07
N LEU A 143 -27.46 3.06 9.23
CA LEU A 143 -27.48 4.42 9.75
C LEU A 143 -26.08 4.87 10.16
N PRO A 144 -25.79 6.19 10.09
CA PRO A 144 -24.55 6.71 10.62
C PRO A 144 -24.47 6.48 12.13
N ASP A 145 -23.24 6.32 12.62
CA ASP A 145 -22.94 6.26 14.05
C ASP A 145 -22.00 7.44 14.35
N GLU A 146 -22.54 8.48 14.99
CA GLU A 146 -21.76 9.69 15.30
C GLU A 146 -20.62 9.41 16.27
N PHE A 147 -20.82 8.45 17.19
CA PHE A 147 -19.83 8.12 18.20
C PHE A 147 -18.64 7.35 17.61
N LEU A 148 -18.90 6.43 16.68
CA LEU A 148 -17.86 5.71 15.94
C LEU A 148 -17.40 6.46 14.68
N GLY A 149 -17.96 7.64 14.39
CA GLY A 149 -17.67 8.44 13.20
C GLY A 149 -18.00 7.72 11.89
N THR A 150 -18.99 6.81 11.90
CA THR A 150 -19.32 6.00 10.70
C THR A 150 -20.40 6.69 9.87
N PRO A 151 -20.20 6.83 8.55
CA PRO A 151 -21.19 7.48 7.70
C PRO A 151 -22.37 6.56 7.40
N GLU A 152 -23.48 7.14 6.93
CA GLU A 152 -24.56 6.37 6.33
C GLU A 152 -24.01 5.51 5.19
N LEU A 153 -24.39 4.23 5.16
CA LEU A 153 -23.91 3.28 4.15
C LEU A 153 -25.07 2.48 3.57
N GLN A 154 -25.26 2.59 2.26
CA GLN A 154 -26.18 1.73 1.53
C GLN A 154 -25.49 0.41 1.17
N VAL A 155 -26.12 -0.71 1.53
CA VAL A 155 -25.59 -2.05 1.29
C VAL A 155 -26.64 -2.94 0.65
N TYR A 156 -26.20 -3.96 -0.08
CA TYR A 156 -27.08 -5.06 -0.46
C TYR A 156 -26.93 -6.18 0.57
N CYS A 157 -28.04 -6.53 1.21
CA CYS A 157 -28.10 -7.67 2.12
C CYS A 157 -28.64 -8.89 1.39
N ASP A 158 -27.87 -9.97 1.44
CA ASP A 158 -28.31 -11.29 1.02
C ASP A 158 -28.74 -12.06 2.27
N MET A 159 -30.05 -12.27 2.38
CA MET A 159 -30.70 -12.87 3.54
C MET A 159 -31.05 -14.35 3.31
N GLU A 160 -30.65 -14.93 2.17
CA GLU A 160 -31.05 -16.27 1.75
C GLU A 160 -29.85 -17.23 1.70
N THR A 161 -28.74 -16.80 1.10
CA THR A 161 -27.56 -17.64 0.88
C THR A 161 -26.96 -18.11 2.20
N ASP A 162 -26.73 -19.41 2.37
CA ASP A 162 -26.10 -20.00 3.57
C ASP A 162 -26.68 -19.44 4.89
N ARG A 163 -28.01 -19.44 5.04
CA ARG A 163 -28.76 -18.92 6.21
C ARG A 163 -28.71 -17.39 6.38
N GLY A 164 -28.36 -16.65 5.34
CA GLY A 164 -28.53 -15.20 5.25
C GLY A 164 -27.58 -14.36 6.10
N GLY A 165 -27.94 -13.08 6.27
CA GLY A 165 -27.17 -12.12 7.04
C GLY A 165 -25.87 -11.64 6.37
N TRP A 166 -25.76 -11.79 5.05
CA TRP A 166 -24.56 -11.43 4.30
C TRP A 166 -24.62 -9.99 3.81
N THR A 167 -23.52 -9.25 3.99
CA THR A 167 -23.32 -7.93 3.40
C THR A 167 -22.51 -8.08 2.11
N VAL A 168 -23.09 -7.75 0.96
CA VAL A 168 -22.38 -7.84 -0.32
C VAL A 168 -21.43 -6.65 -0.47
N ILE A 169 -20.14 -6.93 -0.68
CA ILE A 169 -19.07 -5.91 -0.78
C ILE A 169 -18.59 -5.70 -2.23
N GLN A 170 -18.83 -6.68 -3.11
CA GLN A 170 -18.54 -6.59 -4.53
C GLN A 170 -19.58 -7.40 -5.31
N ARG A 171 -20.00 -6.89 -6.47
CA ARG A 171 -20.84 -7.62 -7.40
C ARG A 171 -20.45 -7.33 -8.84
N ARG A 172 -20.33 -8.37 -9.65
CA ARG A 172 -20.23 -8.35 -11.12
C ARG A 172 -21.34 -9.23 -11.69
N LYS A 173 -22.23 -8.69 -12.51
CA LYS A 173 -23.28 -9.46 -13.21
C LYS A 173 -23.70 -8.86 -14.56
N VAL A 174 -23.58 -7.54 -14.76
CA VAL A 174 -24.05 -6.88 -15.99
C VAL A 174 -22.90 -6.46 -16.91
N GLY A 175 -21.78 -6.01 -16.33
CA GLY A 175 -20.61 -5.55 -17.07
C GLY A 175 -20.73 -4.14 -17.67
N LEU A 176 -21.63 -3.29 -17.14
CA LEU A 176 -21.88 -1.94 -17.69
C LEU A 176 -20.92 -0.86 -17.18
N ILE A 177 -20.22 -1.11 -16.08
CA ILE A 177 -19.27 -0.15 -15.51
C ILE A 177 -17.86 -0.71 -15.55
N SER A 178 -16.89 0.18 -15.80
CA SER A 178 -15.47 -0.16 -15.69
C SER A 178 -15.05 -0.30 -14.23
N PHE A 179 -14.27 -1.33 -13.93
CA PHE A 179 -13.57 -1.51 -12.65
C PHE A 179 -12.10 -1.04 -12.74
N SER A 180 -11.65 -0.50 -13.87
CA SER A 180 -10.34 0.17 -14.00
C SER A 180 -10.37 1.58 -13.39
N ARG A 181 -10.51 1.62 -12.08
CA ARG A 181 -10.71 2.82 -11.25
C ARG A 181 -9.44 3.19 -10.49
N ASP A 182 -9.37 4.45 -10.07
CA ASP A 182 -8.25 4.98 -9.30
C ASP A 182 -8.35 4.62 -7.80
N TRP A 183 -7.31 4.95 -7.02
CA TRP A 183 -7.23 4.66 -5.59
C TRP A 183 -8.38 5.30 -4.82
N LYS A 184 -8.70 6.57 -5.12
CA LYS A 184 -9.74 7.34 -4.44
C LYS A 184 -11.11 6.68 -4.64
N GLN A 185 -11.41 6.24 -5.86
CA GLN A 185 -12.65 5.53 -6.20
C GLN A 185 -12.72 4.17 -5.50
N TYR A 186 -11.62 3.41 -5.47
CA TYR A 186 -11.60 2.13 -4.74
C TYR A 186 -11.71 2.29 -3.22
N LYS A 187 -11.15 3.38 -2.67
CA LYS A 187 -11.32 3.75 -1.26
C LYS A 187 -12.78 4.04 -0.92
N GLN A 188 -13.42 4.91 -1.70
CA GLN A 188 -14.78 5.41 -1.44
C GLN A 188 -15.89 4.44 -1.88
N GLY A 189 -15.61 3.58 -2.85
CA GLY A 189 -16.62 2.75 -3.50
C GLY A 189 -17.16 3.39 -4.78
N PHE A 190 -17.73 2.56 -5.65
CA PHE A 190 -18.30 3.00 -6.92
C PHE A 190 -19.32 1.98 -7.46
N GLY A 191 -20.13 2.43 -8.42
CA GLY A 191 -21.16 1.62 -9.07
C GLY A 191 -22.53 1.79 -8.43
N SER A 192 -23.39 0.81 -8.62
CA SER A 192 -24.75 0.81 -8.07
C SER A 192 -24.98 -0.47 -7.26
N ILE A 193 -25.47 -0.33 -6.03
CA ILE A 193 -25.75 -1.45 -5.12
C ILE A 193 -26.73 -2.47 -5.74
N GLN A 194 -27.60 -2.04 -6.66
CA GLN A 194 -28.51 -2.92 -7.41
C GLN A 194 -27.85 -3.58 -8.64
N GLY A 195 -26.78 -3.00 -9.16
CA GLY A 195 -26.05 -3.41 -10.35
C GLY A 195 -24.67 -3.99 -10.02
N ASP A 196 -23.67 -3.60 -10.80
CA ASP A 196 -22.28 -3.89 -10.50
C ASP A 196 -21.70 -2.80 -9.59
N PHE A 197 -20.94 -3.19 -8.57
CA PHE A 197 -20.34 -2.23 -7.64
C PHE A 197 -19.14 -2.79 -6.87
N TRP A 198 -18.38 -1.86 -6.29
CA TRP A 198 -17.41 -2.08 -5.24
C TRP A 198 -17.80 -1.22 -4.05
N LEU A 199 -17.96 -1.81 -2.87
CA LEU A 199 -18.47 -1.10 -1.68
C LEU A 199 -17.53 0.01 -1.22
N GLY A 200 -16.22 -0.15 -1.41
CA GLY A 200 -15.20 0.79 -0.96
C GLY A 200 -14.28 0.18 0.10
N ASN A 201 -12.98 0.33 -0.08
CA ASN A 201 -11.98 -0.29 0.81
C ASN A 201 -12.10 0.22 2.25
N GLU A 202 -12.45 1.50 2.44
CA GLU A 202 -12.65 2.08 3.78
C GLU A 202 -13.84 1.40 4.49
N HIS A 203 -14.95 1.22 3.77
CA HIS A 203 -16.14 0.57 4.31
C HIS A 203 -15.88 -0.92 4.61
N ILE A 204 -15.14 -1.61 3.74
CA ILE A 204 -14.80 -3.03 3.94
C ILE A 204 -13.83 -3.18 5.12
N HIS A 205 -12.79 -2.34 5.22
CA HIS A 205 -11.88 -2.32 6.37
C HIS A 205 -12.66 -2.19 7.68
N ARG A 206 -13.52 -1.18 7.77
CA ARG A 206 -14.37 -0.95 8.95
C ARG A 206 -15.22 -2.18 9.31
N LEU A 207 -15.90 -2.77 8.33
CA LEU A 207 -16.77 -3.95 8.55
C LEU A 207 -15.98 -5.21 8.97
N THR A 208 -14.68 -5.26 8.65
CA THR A 208 -13.80 -6.40 8.94
C THR A 208 -12.88 -6.19 10.14
N MET A 209 -13.07 -5.12 10.93
CA MET A 209 -12.33 -4.92 12.19
C MET A 209 -12.68 -5.96 13.27
N ARG A 210 -13.81 -6.65 13.11
CA ARG A 210 -14.18 -7.82 13.92
C ARG A 210 -13.97 -9.12 13.14
N PRO A 211 -13.85 -10.28 13.83
CA PRO A 211 -13.76 -11.58 13.16
C PRO A 211 -14.88 -11.74 12.11
N THR A 212 -14.47 -11.83 10.84
CA THR A 212 -15.38 -11.81 9.70
C THR A 212 -15.06 -12.95 8.75
N THR A 213 -16.10 -13.55 8.21
CA THR A 213 -16.05 -14.56 7.17
C THR A 213 -16.32 -13.93 5.81
N LEU A 214 -15.49 -14.25 4.83
CA LEU A 214 -15.72 -13.91 3.41
C LEU A 214 -16.26 -15.12 2.67
N ARG A 215 -17.31 -14.92 1.88
CA ARG A 215 -17.81 -15.87 0.88
C ARG A 215 -17.71 -15.22 -0.50
N VAL A 216 -17.16 -15.96 -1.45
CA VAL A 216 -17.06 -15.59 -2.86
C VAL A 216 -17.88 -16.57 -3.66
N GLU A 217 -18.90 -16.09 -4.37
CA GLU A 217 -19.73 -16.89 -5.26
C GLU A 217 -19.42 -16.57 -6.71
N LEU A 218 -19.32 -17.61 -7.52
CA LEU A 218 -18.83 -17.58 -8.89
C LEU A 218 -19.82 -18.33 -9.78
N GLU A 219 -20.23 -17.73 -10.89
CA GLU A 219 -21.09 -18.33 -11.91
C GLU A 219 -20.38 -18.26 -13.27
N ASP A 220 -20.33 -19.40 -13.96
CA ASP A 220 -19.84 -19.46 -15.34
C ASP A 220 -20.97 -19.24 -16.37
N TRP A 221 -20.63 -19.23 -17.65
CA TRP A 221 -21.60 -19.00 -18.72
C TRP A 221 -22.49 -20.22 -19.02
N ASN A 222 -22.15 -21.39 -18.45
CA ASN A 222 -22.94 -22.61 -18.53
C ASN A 222 -23.93 -22.73 -17.36
N GLY A 223 -23.95 -21.77 -16.44
CA GLY A 223 -24.83 -21.76 -15.27
C GLY A 223 -24.31 -22.57 -14.09
N ASN A 224 -23.06 -23.04 -14.12
CA ASN A 224 -22.45 -23.70 -12.98
C ASN A 224 -22.13 -22.67 -11.92
N ILE A 225 -22.57 -22.91 -10.68
CA ILE A 225 -22.27 -22.08 -9.53
C ILE A 225 -21.26 -22.80 -8.63
N ARG A 226 -20.25 -22.06 -8.18
CA ARG A 226 -19.22 -22.49 -7.24
C ARG A 226 -18.99 -21.40 -6.20
N TYR A 227 -18.41 -21.78 -5.07
CA TYR A 227 -18.04 -20.83 -4.03
C TYR A 227 -16.71 -21.18 -3.36
N ALA A 228 -16.07 -20.13 -2.84
CA ALA A 228 -14.94 -20.17 -1.91
C ALA A 228 -15.33 -19.41 -0.64
N GLN A 229 -14.90 -19.90 0.51
CA GLN A 229 -15.18 -19.30 1.81
C GLN A 229 -13.92 -19.26 2.69
N TYR A 230 -13.75 -18.18 3.43
CA TYR A 230 -12.61 -17.92 4.31
C TYR A 230 -13.15 -17.46 5.65
N ASN A 231 -12.99 -18.26 6.71
CA ASN A 231 -13.56 -17.95 8.03
C ASN A 231 -12.79 -16.84 8.79
N HIS A 232 -11.71 -16.34 8.18
CA HIS A 232 -10.99 -15.15 8.61
C HIS A 232 -10.68 -14.30 7.38
N PHE A 233 -11.32 -13.14 7.30
CA PHE A 233 -11.11 -12.11 6.30
C PHE A 233 -11.00 -10.76 6.99
N MET A 234 -9.90 -10.06 6.73
CA MET A 234 -9.64 -8.72 7.24
C MET A 234 -8.90 -7.91 6.20
N LEU A 235 -9.26 -6.62 6.09
CA LEU A 235 -8.42 -5.64 5.42
C LEU A 235 -7.74 -4.75 6.47
N ALA A 236 -6.47 -4.42 6.24
CA ALA A 236 -5.80 -3.36 6.98
C ALA A 236 -6.37 -1.98 6.62
N ASN A 237 -5.95 -0.94 7.35
CA ASN A 237 -6.30 0.44 7.04
C ASN A 237 -5.57 0.97 5.80
N GLU A 238 -5.87 2.22 5.41
CA GLU A 238 -5.24 2.88 4.26
C GLU A 238 -3.73 3.04 4.39
N LEU A 239 -3.22 3.33 5.60
CA LEU A 239 -1.77 3.48 5.87
C LEU A 239 -1.01 2.18 5.54
N ASN A 240 -1.67 1.04 5.69
CA ASN A 240 -1.15 -0.28 5.33
C ASN A 240 -1.68 -0.75 3.96
N SER A 241 -2.08 0.18 3.10
CA SER A 241 -2.57 -0.05 1.72
C SER A 241 -3.66 -1.11 1.62
N TYR A 242 -4.60 -1.14 2.57
CA TYR A 242 -5.71 -2.10 2.62
C TYR A 242 -5.29 -3.56 2.44
N ARG A 243 -4.15 -3.93 3.02
CA ARG A 243 -3.56 -5.27 2.94
C ARG A 243 -4.58 -6.35 3.31
N LEU A 244 -4.62 -7.41 2.49
CA LEU A 244 -5.54 -8.53 2.64
C LEU A 244 -4.99 -9.59 3.60
N PHE A 245 -5.82 -10.04 4.53
CA PHE A 245 -5.58 -11.22 5.36
C PHE A 245 -6.69 -12.24 5.17
N LEU A 246 -6.28 -13.48 4.88
CA LEU A 246 -7.17 -14.63 4.65
C LEU A 246 -6.65 -15.87 5.39
N SER A 247 -7.55 -16.62 6.02
CA SER A 247 -7.26 -17.97 6.49
C SER A 247 -8.51 -18.85 6.53
N ASN A 248 -8.34 -20.14 6.86
CA ASN A 248 -9.41 -21.12 7.03
C ASN A 248 -10.30 -21.25 5.78
N TYR A 249 -9.66 -21.59 4.65
CA TYR A 249 -10.34 -21.81 3.37
C TYR A 249 -11.23 -23.06 3.40
N SER A 250 -12.41 -22.92 2.80
CA SER A 250 -13.33 -24.01 2.45
C SER A 250 -14.08 -23.65 1.17
N GLY A 251 -14.81 -24.59 0.58
CA GLY A 251 -15.63 -24.34 -0.60
C GLY A 251 -15.59 -25.47 -1.62
N ASN A 252 -16.34 -25.31 -2.70
CA ASN A 252 -16.44 -26.29 -3.78
C ASN A 252 -15.80 -25.82 -5.09
N VAL A 253 -15.27 -24.59 -5.14
CA VAL A 253 -14.48 -24.14 -6.30
C VAL A 253 -13.15 -24.89 -6.35
N PRO A 254 -12.72 -25.35 -7.53
CA PRO A 254 -11.40 -25.97 -7.68
C PRO A 254 -10.29 -24.97 -7.36
N HIS A 255 -9.37 -25.38 -6.48
CA HIS A 255 -8.22 -24.63 -5.97
C HIS A 255 -8.53 -23.27 -5.30
N ASN A 256 -7.76 -22.96 -4.27
CA ASN A 256 -7.86 -21.68 -3.56
C ASN A 256 -7.06 -20.58 -4.28
N SER A 257 -7.66 -19.95 -5.29
CA SER A 257 -7.00 -18.88 -6.06
C SER A 257 -6.76 -17.60 -5.28
N LEU A 258 -7.50 -17.29 -4.20
CA LEU A 258 -7.21 -16.11 -3.37
C LEU A 258 -6.02 -16.32 -2.43
N ARG A 259 -5.55 -17.56 -2.22
CA ARG A 259 -4.39 -17.83 -1.34
C ARG A 259 -3.16 -17.05 -1.79
N TYR A 260 -2.95 -16.93 -3.10
CA TYR A 260 -1.81 -16.21 -3.69
C TYR A 260 -1.83 -14.70 -3.40
N HIS A 261 -3.00 -14.18 -3.01
CA HIS A 261 -3.24 -12.79 -2.65
C HIS A 261 -3.19 -12.54 -1.13
N ASN A 262 -3.00 -13.57 -0.32
CA ASN A 262 -2.91 -13.38 1.12
C ASN A 262 -1.65 -12.56 1.47
N ASN A 263 -1.80 -11.60 2.39
CA ASN A 263 -0.72 -10.73 2.85
C ASN A 263 -0.10 -9.87 1.72
N THR A 264 -0.90 -9.44 0.75
CA THR A 264 -0.52 -8.45 -0.28
C THR A 264 -1.32 -7.16 -0.12
N ALA A 265 -0.72 -6.04 -0.51
CA ALA A 265 -1.36 -4.74 -0.50
C ALA A 265 -2.30 -4.58 -1.69
N PHE A 266 -3.30 -3.71 -1.56
CA PHE A 266 -4.18 -3.36 -2.66
C PHE A 266 -3.45 -2.44 -3.63
N SER A 267 -3.62 -2.64 -4.94
CA SER A 267 -3.05 -1.76 -5.97
C SER A 267 -4.14 -1.32 -6.94
N THR A 268 -4.01 -0.09 -7.46
CA THR A 268 -4.87 0.50 -8.49
C THR A 268 -4.00 1.06 -9.60
N LYS A 269 -4.61 1.53 -10.71
CA LYS A 269 -3.88 2.05 -11.88
C LYS A 269 -2.95 3.25 -11.60
N ASP A 270 -3.16 3.93 -10.47
CA ASP A 270 -2.51 5.15 -10.02
C ASP A 270 -1.74 4.96 -8.71
N LYS A 271 -1.78 3.75 -8.11
CA LYS A 271 -1.05 3.44 -6.89
C LYS A 271 -0.57 1.99 -6.93
N ASP A 272 0.72 1.83 -7.21
CA ASP A 272 1.36 0.51 -7.27
C ASP A 272 1.85 0.08 -5.88
N ASN A 273 1.27 -0.99 -5.36
CA ASN A 273 1.74 -1.68 -4.16
C ASN A 273 1.93 -3.19 -4.41
N ASP A 274 1.99 -3.61 -5.68
CA ASP A 274 2.17 -5.02 -6.00
C ASP A 274 3.63 -5.47 -5.84
N LYS A 275 3.90 -6.77 -5.99
CA LYS A 275 5.24 -7.34 -5.74
C LYS A 275 5.98 -7.64 -7.05
N CYS A 276 5.47 -7.14 -8.17
CA CYS A 276 5.97 -7.40 -9.49
C CYS A 276 6.84 -6.23 -9.98
N VAL A 277 7.59 -6.46 -11.05
CA VAL A 277 8.32 -5.37 -11.73
C VAL A 277 7.36 -4.58 -12.63
N ASP A 278 6.38 -5.26 -13.21
CA ASP A 278 5.32 -4.66 -14.02
C ASP A 278 4.16 -4.20 -13.15
N HIS A 279 3.48 -3.13 -13.55
CA HIS A 279 2.34 -2.62 -12.82
C HIS A 279 1.07 -3.47 -13.08
N CYS A 280 0.77 -4.42 -12.18
CA CYS A 280 -0.25 -5.43 -12.38
C CYS A 280 -1.65 -4.84 -12.54
N ALA A 281 -1.98 -3.75 -11.84
CA ALA A 281 -3.27 -3.10 -11.96
C ALA A 281 -3.54 -2.52 -13.36
N LEU A 282 -2.48 -2.05 -14.05
CA LEU A 282 -2.56 -1.59 -15.44
C LEU A 282 -2.74 -2.75 -16.42
N LEU A 283 -2.09 -3.88 -16.15
CA LEU A 283 -2.18 -5.09 -16.98
C LEU A 283 -3.52 -5.81 -16.83
N ARG A 284 -4.04 -5.90 -15.60
CA ARG A 284 -5.25 -6.68 -15.23
C ARG A 284 -6.53 -5.85 -15.18
N LYS A 285 -6.42 -4.54 -15.44
CA LYS A 285 -7.54 -3.60 -15.64
C LYS A 285 -8.55 -3.52 -14.49
N GLY A 286 -8.08 -3.71 -13.27
CA GLY A 286 -8.88 -3.59 -12.05
C GLY A 286 -8.02 -3.25 -10.85
N GLY A 287 -8.62 -2.74 -9.78
CA GLY A 287 -7.96 -2.64 -8.47
C GLY A 287 -8.11 -3.94 -7.70
N TYR A 288 -7.00 -4.48 -7.18
CA TYR A 288 -6.99 -5.77 -6.48
C TYR A 288 -5.74 -5.93 -5.60
N TRP A 289 -5.72 -6.98 -4.79
CA TRP A 289 -4.57 -7.36 -3.97
C TRP A 289 -3.51 -8.10 -4.79
N TYR A 290 -2.95 -7.46 -5.82
CA TYR A 290 -2.01 -8.10 -6.73
C TYR A 290 -0.70 -8.54 -6.03
N ASN A 291 -0.14 -9.63 -6.53
CA ASN A 291 1.18 -10.13 -6.18
C ASN A 291 2.09 -9.97 -7.41
N CYS A 292 2.42 -11.03 -8.17
CA CYS A 292 3.10 -10.90 -9.47
C CYS A 292 2.55 -11.92 -10.50
N CYS A 293 1.37 -11.71 -11.10
CA CYS A 293 0.38 -10.69 -10.75
C CYS A 293 -0.79 -11.27 -9.96
N THR A 294 -1.39 -12.36 -10.44
CA THR A 294 -2.69 -12.81 -9.91
C THR A 294 -3.01 -14.25 -10.27
N ASP A 295 -3.69 -14.94 -9.34
CA ASP A 295 -4.42 -16.19 -9.57
C ASP A 295 -5.95 -15.96 -9.53
N SER A 296 -6.41 -14.75 -9.22
CA SER A 296 -7.82 -14.35 -9.25
C SER A 296 -7.97 -12.86 -9.57
N ASN A 297 -8.78 -12.51 -10.57
CA ASN A 297 -9.00 -11.13 -10.97
C ASN A 297 -10.49 -10.77 -11.00
N LEU A 298 -11.17 -10.82 -9.86
CA LEU A 298 -12.63 -10.61 -9.79
C LEU A 298 -13.06 -9.19 -10.21
N ASN A 299 -12.13 -8.24 -10.16
CA ASN A 299 -12.32 -6.85 -10.58
C ASN A 299 -11.86 -6.58 -12.02
N GLY A 300 -11.59 -7.62 -12.82
CA GLY A 300 -11.17 -7.50 -14.20
C GLY A 300 -12.25 -7.03 -15.18
N VAL A 301 -11.88 -7.02 -16.46
CA VAL A 301 -12.75 -6.70 -17.60
C VAL A 301 -13.85 -7.76 -17.75
N TYR A 302 -15.09 -7.28 -17.89
CA TYR A 302 -16.23 -8.16 -18.12
C TYR A 302 -16.26 -8.58 -19.60
N TYR A 303 -15.83 -9.81 -19.90
CA TYR A 303 -15.95 -10.38 -21.26
C TYR A 303 -17.16 -11.30 -21.31
N ARG A 304 -18.00 -11.09 -22.32
CA ARG A 304 -19.16 -11.95 -22.56
C ARG A 304 -18.72 -13.29 -23.15
N ASN A 305 -19.50 -14.34 -22.87
CA ASN A 305 -19.34 -15.70 -23.40
C ASN A 305 -18.14 -16.50 -22.85
N GLY A 306 -17.50 -16.03 -21.78
CA GLY A 306 -16.52 -16.81 -21.04
C GLY A 306 -15.15 -16.79 -21.68
N GLU A 307 -14.92 -17.66 -22.66
CA GLU A 307 -13.63 -17.82 -23.31
C GLU A 307 -13.23 -16.59 -24.11
N HIS A 308 -12.00 -16.12 -23.90
CA HIS A 308 -11.41 -15.04 -24.66
C HIS A 308 -9.90 -15.21 -24.79
N ASN A 309 -9.36 -14.83 -25.95
CA ASN A 309 -7.93 -14.85 -26.25
C ASN A 309 -7.32 -13.43 -26.33
N LYS A 310 -8.11 -12.38 -26.07
CA LYS A 310 -7.71 -10.97 -26.26
C LYS A 310 -6.66 -10.51 -25.26
N SER A 311 -6.77 -10.94 -24.01
CA SER A 311 -5.96 -10.52 -22.88
C SER A 311 -6.15 -11.48 -21.71
N THR A 312 -5.43 -11.29 -20.61
CA THR A 312 -5.58 -12.03 -19.33
C THR A 312 -6.15 -11.15 -18.22
N ASP A 313 -6.88 -10.10 -18.60
CA ASP A 313 -7.47 -9.10 -17.71
C ASP A 313 -8.94 -9.34 -17.39
N GLY A 314 -9.49 -10.51 -17.77
CA GLY A 314 -10.89 -10.87 -17.50
C GLY A 314 -11.21 -11.11 -16.02
N ILE A 315 -12.48 -11.33 -15.71
CA ILE A 315 -12.98 -11.73 -14.39
C ILE A 315 -12.62 -13.21 -14.16
N THR A 316 -11.45 -13.47 -13.61
CA THR A 316 -10.87 -14.82 -13.59
C THR A 316 -10.80 -15.42 -12.18
N TRP A 317 -11.00 -16.74 -12.13
CA TRP A 317 -10.59 -17.60 -11.02
C TRP A 317 -9.75 -18.73 -11.60
N TYR A 318 -8.42 -18.62 -11.51
CA TYR A 318 -7.51 -19.48 -12.27
C TYR A 318 -7.67 -20.96 -11.91
N GLY A 319 -7.95 -21.25 -10.65
CA GLY A 319 -8.12 -22.59 -10.14
C GLY A 319 -9.23 -23.39 -10.81
N TRP A 320 -10.19 -22.71 -11.44
CA TRP A 320 -11.38 -23.29 -12.05
C TRP A 320 -11.34 -23.27 -13.58
N HIS A 321 -11.31 -22.08 -14.19
CA HIS A 321 -11.36 -21.92 -15.66
C HIS A 321 -10.06 -21.37 -16.27
N GLY A 322 -8.99 -21.24 -15.48
CA GLY A 322 -7.73 -20.69 -15.93
C GLY A 322 -7.78 -19.19 -16.21
N LYS A 323 -6.82 -18.72 -17.03
CA LYS A 323 -6.56 -17.28 -17.27
C LYS A 323 -7.30 -16.67 -18.46
N THR A 324 -7.91 -17.50 -19.30
CA THR A 324 -8.53 -17.11 -20.58
C THR A 324 -10.05 -17.21 -20.54
N TYR A 325 -10.64 -17.26 -19.35
CA TYR A 325 -12.08 -17.35 -19.15
C TYR A 325 -12.55 -16.26 -18.19
N SER A 326 -13.51 -15.45 -18.63
CA SER A 326 -14.12 -14.40 -17.82
C SER A 326 -15.49 -14.86 -17.29
N LEU A 327 -15.63 -14.92 -15.97
CA LEU A 327 -16.85 -15.38 -15.30
C LEU A 327 -18.06 -14.48 -15.61
N LYS A 328 -19.25 -15.08 -15.63
CA LYS A 328 -20.51 -14.41 -15.93
C LYS A 328 -21.01 -13.59 -14.75
N ARG A 329 -20.95 -14.16 -13.55
CA ARG A 329 -21.33 -13.48 -12.30
C ARG A 329 -20.34 -13.79 -11.18
N VAL A 330 -20.04 -12.77 -10.39
CA VAL A 330 -19.24 -12.88 -9.17
C VAL A 330 -19.86 -12.02 -8.09
N GLU A 331 -19.92 -12.54 -6.87
CA GLU A 331 -20.25 -11.77 -5.67
C GLU A 331 -19.27 -12.06 -4.55
N MET A 332 -18.71 -11.02 -3.94
CA MET A 332 -18.00 -11.12 -2.67
C MET A 332 -18.92 -10.59 -1.58
N LYS A 333 -19.14 -11.39 -0.53
CA LYS A 333 -20.02 -11.04 0.58
C LYS A 333 -19.41 -11.45 1.91
N ILE A 334 -19.64 -10.65 2.95
CA ILE A 334 -19.05 -10.82 4.27
C ILE A 334 -20.12 -10.93 5.35
N ARG A 335 -19.78 -11.65 6.41
CA ARG A 335 -20.63 -11.86 7.59
C ARG A 335 -19.76 -12.09 8.82
N PRO A 336 -20.14 -11.61 10.02
CA PRO A 336 -19.38 -11.87 11.24
C PRO A 336 -19.21 -13.38 11.49
N SER A 337 -18.04 -13.78 11.96
CA SER A 337 -17.73 -15.21 12.18
C SER A 337 -18.49 -15.81 13.37
N ASP A 338 -18.98 -14.99 14.29
CA ASP A 338 -19.83 -15.37 15.43
C ASP A 338 -21.34 -15.36 15.11
N PHE A 339 -21.69 -15.18 13.83
CA PHE A 339 -23.09 -15.16 13.39
C PHE A 339 -23.82 -16.45 13.77
N LYS A 340 -24.88 -16.30 14.55
CA LYS A 340 -25.84 -17.36 14.87
C LYS A 340 -27.10 -17.11 14.06
N ALA A 341 -27.35 -17.93 13.05
CA ALA A 341 -28.68 -18.01 12.47
C ALA A 341 -29.64 -18.43 13.59
N GLN A 342 -30.69 -17.65 13.86
CA GLN A 342 -31.75 -18.10 14.77
C GLN A 342 -32.23 -19.46 14.27
N ALA A 343 -32.21 -20.47 15.15
CA ALA A 343 -32.80 -21.76 14.86
C ALA A 343 -34.29 -21.52 14.59
N ASP A 344 -34.84 -22.19 13.57
CA ASP A 344 -36.28 -22.27 13.39
C ASP A 344 -36.88 -22.99 14.61
N THR A 345 -37.18 -22.26 15.68
CA THR A 345 -38.07 -22.73 16.74
C THR A 345 -39.49 -22.75 16.17
N ASN A 346 -39.75 -23.74 15.32
CA ASN A 346 -41.07 -24.19 14.90
C ASN A 346 -41.01 -25.72 14.69
N GLN A 347 -40.72 -26.43 15.78
CA GLN A 347 -41.19 -27.81 16.00
C GLN A 347 -41.61 -27.93 17.46
N VAL A 348 -42.76 -27.34 17.80
CA VAL A 348 -43.61 -27.75 18.91
C VAL A 348 -45.05 -27.56 18.45
N GLU A 349 -45.63 -28.61 17.88
CA GLU A 349 -46.84 -29.29 18.37
C GLU A 349 -47.07 -30.57 17.56
#